data_AF-A0A349MPD7-F1
#
_entry.id   AF-A0A349MPD7-F1
#
_cell.length_a   1.000
_cell.length_b   1.000
_cell.length_c   1.000
_cell.angle_alpha   90.00
_cell.angle_beta   90.00
_cell.angle_gamma   90.00
#
_symmetry.space_group_name_H-M   'P 1'
#
loop_
_entity.id
_entity.type
_entity.pdbx_description
1 polymer ?
#
loop_
_entity_poly.entity_id
_entity_poly.type
_entity_poly.pdbx_seq_one_letter_code
_entity_poly.pdbx_strand_id
1 'polypeptide(L)' 'MKFQAEETPYFGLGPDLILNALDDVGWRTTGTLMPLNSFENRVYQIGVYDEYKEYEVVAKFYRPGRWSHNQL' A
#
# COMPACT_ATOMS: atom_id res chain seq x y z
N MET A 1 -27.13 -2.21 21.01
CA MET A 1 -26.66 -2.94 19.80
C MET A 1 -25.39 -2.26 19.33
N LYS A 2 -24.25 -2.96 19.37
CA LYS A 2 -23.02 -2.44 18.73
C LYS A 2 -23.14 -2.77 17.26
N PHE A 3 -23.30 -1.76 16.41
CA PHE A 3 -23.04 -1.92 14.99
C PHE A 3 -21.52 -2.10 14.88
N GLN A 4 -21.09 -3.36 14.91
CA GLN A 4 -19.74 -3.71 14.50
C GLN A 4 -19.80 -3.54 12.98
N ALA A 5 -19.45 -2.34 12.50
CA ALA A 5 -19.14 -2.19 11.09
C ALA A 5 -18.07 -3.23 10.83
N GLU A 6 -18.38 -4.26 10.05
CA GLU A 6 -17.33 -5.00 9.38
C GLU A 6 -16.62 -3.94 8.53
N GLU A 7 -15.52 -3.37 9.06
CA GLU A 7 -14.77 -2.34 8.36
C GLU A 7 -14.40 -2.90 7.00
N THR A 8 -14.93 -2.29 5.93
CA THR A 8 -14.62 -2.68 4.57
C THR A 8 -13.09 -2.73 4.43
N PRO A 9 -12.48 -3.89 4.15
CA PRO A 9 -11.03 -3.99 4.10
C PRO A 9 -10.47 -2.95 3.13
N TYR A 10 -9.42 -2.25 3.57
CA TYR A 10 -8.79 -1.14 2.81
C TYR A 10 -9.65 0.12 2.67
N PHE A 11 -10.73 0.27 3.44
CA PHE A 11 -11.44 1.54 3.53
C PHE A 11 -10.45 2.64 3.92
N GLY A 12 -10.30 3.65 3.05
CA GLY A 12 -9.33 4.73 3.22
C GLY A 12 -7.95 4.50 2.58
N LEU A 13 -7.65 3.32 2.02
CA LEU A 13 -6.42 3.08 1.25
C LEU A 13 -6.53 3.71 -0.16
N GLY A 14 -6.50 5.04 -0.21
CA GLY A 14 -6.48 5.82 -1.44
C GLY A 14 -5.07 6.05 -1.99
N PRO A 15 -4.95 6.55 -3.23
CA PRO A 15 -3.67 6.86 -3.86
C PRO A 15 -2.74 7.73 -2.99
N ASP A 16 -3.29 8.80 -2.41
CA ASP A 16 -2.50 9.71 -1.56
C ASP A 16 -1.92 8.99 -0.34
N LEU A 17 -2.70 8.13 0.31
CA LEU A 17 -2.21 7.36 1.45
C LEU A 17 -1.12 6.36 1.06
N ILE A 18 -1.25 5.73 -0.11
CA ILE A 18 -0.26 4.79 -0.64
C ILE A 18 1.05 5.52 -0.94
N LEU A 19 0.99 6.65 -1.65
CA LEU A 19 2.18 7.42 -2.02
C LEU A 19 2.87 8.02 -0.78
N ASN A 20 2.10 8.63 0.12
CA ASN A 20 2.62 9.17 1.38
C ASN A 20 3.25 8.09 2.25
N ALA A 21 2.71 6.87 2.26
CA ALA A 21 3.30 5.76 3.02
C ALA A 21 4.69 5.36 2.47
N LEU A 22 4.93 5.47 1.16
CA LEU A 22 6.25 5.24 0.58
C LEU A 22 7.20 6.39 0.91
N ASP A 23 6.69 7.62 0.87
CA ASP A 23 7.48 8.80 1.23
C ASP A 23 7.93 8.74 2.71
N ASP A 24 7.06 8.29 3.61
CA ASP A 24 7.36 8.15 5.06
C ASP A 24 8.44 7.11 5.36
N VAL A 25 8.55 6.06 4.53
CA VAL A 25 9.61 5.04 4.67
C VAL A 25 10.90 5.37 3.90
N GLY A 26 11.00 6.61 3.37
CA GLY A 26 12.23 7.16 2.81
C GLY A 26 12.36 7.08 1.29
N TRP A 27 11.32 6.63 0.58
CA TRP A 27 11.29 6.77 -0.88
C TRP A 27 10.84 8.18 -1.28
N ARG A 28 11.07 8.55 -2.53
CA ARG A 28 10.43 9.73 -3.10
C ARG A 28 9.58 9.28 -4.27
N THR A 29 8.26 9.30 -4.11
CA THR A 29 7.35 8.83 -5.16
C THR A 29 7.32 9.75 -6.38
N THR A 30 7.14 9.15 -7.58
CA THR A 30 6.99 9.92 -8.84
C THR A 30 5.53 10.26 -9.15
N GLY A 31 4.59 9.73 -8.35
CA GLY A 31 3.14 9.82 -8.57
C GLY A 31 2.59 8.68 -9.42
N THR A 32 3.45 7.87 -10.04
CA THR A 32 3.04 6.67 -10.78
C THR A 32 2.56 5.58 -9.82
N LEU A 33 1.33 5.11 -9.99
CA LEU A 33 0.70 4.09 -9.16
C LEU A 33 -0.12 3.12 -10.03
N MET A 34 0.32 1.86 -10.14
CA MET A 34 -0.35 0.83 -10.92
C MET A 34 -0.77 -0.34 -10.01
N PRO A 35 -2.08 -0.67 -9.90
CA PRO A 35 -2.51 -1.84 -9.13
C PRO A 35 -2.09 -3.14 -9.84
N LEU A 36 -1.58 -4.10 -9.06
CA LEU A 36 -1.24 -5.44 -9.53
C LEU A 36 -2.29 -6.46 -9.07
N ASN A 37 -2.41 -7.56 -9.82
CA ASN A 37 -3.34 -8.64 -9.49
C ASN A 37 -2.95 -9.30 -8.16
N SER A 38 -3.81 -9.20 -7.15
CA SER A 38 -3.66 -9.88 -5.86
C SER A 38 -5.03 -10.10 -5.22
N PHE A 39 -5.24 -11.30 -4.66
CA PHE A 39 -6.51 -11.71 -4.07
C PHE A 39 -6.62 -11.33 -2.58
N GLU A 40 -5.60 -11.62 -1.76
CA GLU A 40 -5.65 -11.30 -0.33
C GLU A 40 -5.23 -9.86 -0.01
N ASN A 41 -4.13 -9.38 -0.61
CA ASN A 41 -3.46 -8.12 -0.27
C ASN A 41 -3.68 -7.06 -1.36
N ARG A 42 -3.47 -5.77 -1.04
CA ARG A 42 -3.36 -4.76 -2.10
C ARG A 42 -1.90 -4.62 -2.50
N VAL A 43 -1.62 -4.83 -3.77
CA VAL A 43 -0.27 -4.77 -4.33
C VAL A 43 -0.25 -3.71 -5.41
N TYR A 44 0.77 -2.86 -5.37
CA TYR A 44 0.95 -1.80 -6.36
C TYR A 44 2.39 -1.80 -6.85
N GLN A 45 2.56 -1.55 -8.14
CA GLN A 45 3.81 -1.08 -8.70
C GLN A 45 3.81 0.45 -8.60
N ILE A 46 4.85 1.01 -8.01
CA ILE A 46 4.96 2.44 -7.70
C ILE A 46 6.27 2.97 -8.26
N GLY A 47 6.20 4.10 -8.96
CA GLY A 47 7.38 4.83 -9.41
C GLY A 47 8.02 5.59 -8.25
N VAL A 48 9.33 5.45 -8.10
CA VAL A 48 10.12 6.16 -7.08
C VAL A 48 11.40 6.72 -7.68
N TYR A 49 11.95 7.75 -7.05
CA TYR A 49 13.29 8.23 -7.31
C TYR A 49 14.27 7.63 -6.30
N ASP A 50 15.41 7.16 -6.82
CA ASP A 50 16.63 6.94 -6.05
C ASP A 50 17.73 7.82 -6.67
N GLU A 51 18.26 8.74 -5.88
CA GLU A 51 19.08 9.87 -6.31
C GLU A 51 18.42 10.70 -7.45
N TYR A 52 18.92 10.54 -8.68
CA TYR A 52 18.47 11.26 -9.88
C TYR A 52 17.84 10.34 -10.93
N LYS A 53 17.55 9.08 -10.57
CA LYS A 53 17.02 8.06 -11.48
C LYS A 53 15.66 7.59 -10.99
N GLU A 54 14.79 7.27 -11.95
CA GLU A 54 13.48 6.69 -11.69
C GLU A 54 13.56 5.16 -11.72
N TYR A 55 12.88 4.55 -10.75
CA TYR A 55 12.77 3.11 -10.55
C TYR A 55 11.32 2.73 -10.28
N GLU A 56 11.02 1.45 -10.38
CA GLU A 56 9.74 0.89 -10.00
C GLU A 56 9.91 -0.07 -8.84
N VAL A 57 9.11 0.11 -7.79
CA VAL A 57 9.07 -0.77 -6.62
C VAL A 57 7.70 -1.43 -6.51
N VAL A 58 7.66 -2.60 -5.87
CA VAL A 58 6.40 -3.28 -5.55
C VAL A 58 6.09 -3.10 -4.07
N ALA A 59 5.00 -2.41 -3.78
CA ALA A 59 4.50 -2.24 -2.42
C ALA A 59 3.32 -3.19 -2.16
N LYS A 60 3.34 -3.87 -1.01
CA LYS A 60 2.29 -4.79 -0.56
C LYS A 60 1.67 -4.27 0.73
N PHE A 61 0.38 -3.96 0.69
CA PHE A 61 -0.44 -3.57 1.82
C PHE A 61 -1.24 -4.77 2.31
N TYR A 62 -0.90 -5.25 3.50
CA TYR A 62 -1.50 -6.44 4.09
C TYR A 62 -2.95 -6.19 4.51
N ARG A 63 -3.82 -7.19 4.29
CA ARG A 63 -5.22 -7.11 4.67
C ARG A 63 -5.36 -6.92 6.19
N PRO A 64 -6.04 -5.85 6.65
CA PRO A 64 -6.27 -5.63 8.07
C PRO A 64 -6.89 -6.86 8.74
N GLY A 65 -6.36 -7.25 9.91
CA GLY A 65 -6.86 -8.36 10.70
C GLY A 65 -6.66 -9.77 10.12
N ARG A 66 -6.00 -9.92 8.95
CA ARG A 66 -5.80 -11.24 8.31
C ARG A 66 -4.53 -11.96 8.76
N TRP A 67 -3.47 -11.21 9.05
CA TRP A 67 -2.12 -11.75 9.27
C TRP A 67 -1.66 -11.45 10.71
N SER A 68 -1.04 -12.43 11.36
CA SER A 68 -0.33 -12.23 12.63
C SER A 68 1.10 -11.77 12.38
N HIS A 69 1.76 -11.22 13.42
CA HIS A 69 3.16 -10.79 13.31
C HIS A 69 4.11 -11.92 12.87
N ASN A 70 3.84 -13.17 13.29
CA ASN A 70 4.65 -14.33 12.89
C ASN A 70 4.43 -14.76 11.42
N GLN A 71 3.47 -14.17 10.72
CA GLN A 71 3.14 -14.48 9.32
C GLN A 71 3.54 -13.36 8.35
N LEU A 72 4.02 -12.22 8.85
CA LEU A 72 4.49 -11.08 8.07
C LEU A 72 6.01 -11.18 7.85
#